data_AF-A0A6V7LCU6-F1
#
_entry.id   AF-A0A6V7LCU6-F1
#
_cell.length_a   1.000
_cell.length_b   1.000
_cell.length_c   1.000
_cell.angle_alpha   90.00
_cell.angle_beta   90.00
_cell.angle_gamma   90.00
#
_symmetry.space_group_name_H-M   'P 1'
#
loop_
_entity.id
_entity.type
_entity.pdbx_description
1 polymer ?
#
loop_
_entity_poly.entity_id
_entity_poly.type
_entity_poly.pdbx_seq_one_letter_code
_entity_poly.pdbx_strand_id
1 'polypeptide(L)'
;DRSIAVWDMTSRTEIALRRVLVGHRAAVNVVDFDEKYIVSASGDRTIKVWNTSSCEFVRTLNGHKRGIACLQYRDRLVVSGSSDNTIRLWDVECGACLRVLEGHEELVRCIRFDRKRIVSGAYDG
;
A
#
# COMPACT_ATOMS: atom_id res chain seq x y z
N ASP A 1 -10.25 -7.16 -10.34
CA ASP A 1 -9.72 -8.47 -10.78
C ASP A 1 -8.64 -9.06 -9.86
N ARG A 2 -8.13 -8.28 -8.89
CA ARG A 2 -7.08 -8.66 -7.91
C ARG A 2 -5.64 -8.58 -8.47
N SER A 3 -5.48 -8.03 -9.67
CA SER A 3 -4.18 -7.89 -10.34
C SER A 3 -3.62 -6.47 -10.17
N ILE A 4 -2.35 -6.29 -10.50
CA ILE A 4 -1.69 -4.98 -10.65
C ILE A 4 -1.04 -4.97 -12.02
N ALA A 5 -1.35 -3.99 -12.86
CA ALA A 5 -0.71 -3.84 -14.17
C ALA A 5 0.35 -2.73 -14.11
N VAL A 6 1.56 -3.05 -14.57
CA VAL A 6 2.68 -2.12 -14.71
C VAL A 6 2.79 -1.73 -16.17
N TRP A 7 2.83 -0.44 -16.45
CA TRP A 7 2.82 0.13 -17.80
C TRP A 7 4.07 0.99 -18.01
N ASP A 8 4.70 0.84 -19.16
CA ASP A 8 5.74 1.76 -19.61
C ASP A 8 5.08 2.88 -20.43
N MET A 9 5.32 4.13 -20.04
CA MET A 9 4.77 5.31 -20.69
C MET A 9 5.91 6.10 -21.36
N THR A 10 6.11 5.87 -22.66
CA THR A 10 7.09 6.62 -23.47
C THR A 10 6.54 8.00 -23.83
N SER A 11 5.23 8.07 -24.08
CA SER A 11 4.50 9.31 -24.32
C SER A 11 3.05 9.19 -23.84
N ARG A 12 2.27 10.28 -23.91
CA ARG A 12 0.85 10.29 -23.50
C ARG A 12 -0.02 9.36 -24.36
N THR A 13 0.43 9.02 -25.57
CA THR A 13 -0.28 8.15 -26.52
C THR A 13 0.36 6.78 -26.65
N GLU A 14 1.60 6.62 -26.21
CA GLU A 14 2.36 5.37 -26.27
C GLU A 14 2.53 4.79 -24.86
N ILE A 15 1.58 3.94 -24.49
CA ILE A 15 1.53 3.26 -23.20
C ILE A 15 1.47 1.77 -23.47
N ALA A 16 2.52 1.04 -23.08
CA ALA A 16 2.64 -0.39 -23.28
C ALA A 16 2.53 -1.15 -21.95
N LEU A 17 1.80 -2.27 -21.95
CA LEU A 17 1.76 -3.15 -20.78
C LEU A 17 3.11 -3.84 -20.64
N ARG A 18 3.82 -3.61 -19.54
CA ARG A 18 5.09 -4.23 -19.23
C ARG A 18 4.93 -5.56 -18.52
N ARG A 19 4.11 -5.59 -17.48
CA ARG A 19 3.86 -6.80 -16.67
C ARG A 19 2.54 -6.72 -15.92
N VAL A 20 1.94 -7.87 -15.66
CA VAL A 20 0.84 -8.03 -14.70
C VAL A 20 1.36 -8.76 -13.46
N LEU A 21 1.29 -8.13 -12.31
CA LEU A 21 1.63 -8.72 -11.01
C LEU A 21 0.38 -9.40 -10.44
N VAL A 22 0.54 -10.66 -10.07
CA VAL A 22 -0.52 -11.47 -9.49
C VAL A 22 -0.03 -12.02 -8.16
N GLY A 23 -0.87 -11.92 -7.12
CA GLY A 23 -0.52 -12.47 -5.81
C GLY A 23 -1.49 -12.08 -4.68
N HIS A 24 -2.28 -11.02 -4.85
CA HIS A 24 -3.35 -10.69 -3.91
C HIS A 24 -4.54 -11.63 -4.07
N ARG A 25 -5.19 -11.95 -2.96
CA ARG A 25 -6.35 -12.87 -2.93
C ARG A 25 -7.70 -12.14 -2.98
N ALA A 26 -7.70 -10.83 -2.81
CA ALA A 26 -8.87 -9.97 -2.88
C ALA A 26 -8.55 -8.69 -3.67
N ALA A 27 -9.51 -7.76 -3.77
CA ALA A 27 -9.34 -6.51 -4.50
C ALA A 27 -8.09 -5.75 -4.00
N VAL A 28 -7.28 -5.23 -4.93
CA VAL A 28 -6.18 -4.31 -4.62
C VAL A 28 -6.79 -2.92 -4.54
N ASN A 29 -6.80 -2.34 -3.36
CA ASN A 29 -7.50 -1.08 -3.09
C ASN A 29 -6.63 0.14 -3.35
N VAL A 30 -5.31 -0.02 -3.20
CA VAL A 30 -4.33 1.06 -3.36
C VAL A 30 -3.00 0.49 -3.82
N VAL A 31 -2.32 1.26 -4.66
CA VAL A 31 -0.94 1.04 -5.09
C VAL A 31 -0.20 2.36 -4.99
N ASP A 32 1.07 2.31 -4.58
CA ASP A 32 2.00 3.43 -4.55
C ASP A 32 3.40 2.90 -4.92
N PHE A 33 4.29 3.73 -5.45
CA PHE A 33 5.60 3.25 -5.90
C PHE A 33 6.66 4.34 -5.97
N ASP A 34 7.92 3.91 -5.93
CA ASP A 34 9.08 4.71 -6.26
C ASP A 34 10.04 3.91 -7.18
N GLU A 35 11.26 4.41 -7.35
CA GLU A 35 12.29 3.76 -8.16
C GLU A 35 12.69 2.37 -7.65
N LYS A 36 12.50 2.09 -6.36
CA LYS A 36 12.95 0.86 -5.71
C LYS A 36 11.83 -0.16 -5.58
N TYR A 37 10.68 0.26 -5.08
CA TYR A 37 9.56 -0.63 -4.77
C TYR A 37 8.21 -0.14 -5.29
N ILE A 38 7.41 -1.11 -5.70
CA ILE A 38 5.95 -0.99 -5.83
C ILE A 38 5.34 -1.56 -4.55
N VAL A 39 4.43 -0.83 -3.93
CA VAL A 39 3.74 -1.21 -2.71
C VAL A 39 2.24 -1.27 -2.97
N SER A 40 1.63 -2.42 -2.72
CA SER A 40 0.20 -2.64 -2.96
C SER A 40 -0.50 -3.09 -1.69
N ALA A 41 -1.69 -2.56 -1.44
CA ALA A 41 -2.54 -2.96 -0.30
C ALA A 41 -3.90 -3.47 -0.77
N SER A 42 -4.41 -4.49 -0.09
CA SER A 42 -5.59 -5.22 -0.52
C SER A 42 -6.59 -5.49 0.60
N GLY A 43 -7.83 -5.77 0.21
CA GLY A 43 -8.84 -6.37 1.07
C GLY A 43 -8.45 -7.73 1.64
N ASP A 44 -7.39 -8.38 1.15
CA ASP A 44 -6.88 -9.64 1.70
C ASP A 44 -6.10 -9.48 3.00
N ARG A 45 -6.04 -8.25 3.53
CA ARG A 45 -5.41 -7.83 4.79
C ARG A 45 -3.90 -7.72 4.72
N THR A 46 -3.33 -7.77 3.52
CA THR A 46 -1.88 -7.76 3.31
C THR A 46 -1.44 -6.54 2.50
N ILE A 47 -0.21 -6.12 2.78
CA ILE A 47 0.56 -5.23 1.90
C ILE A 47 1.60 -6.10 1.21
N LYS A 48 1.77 -5.96 -0.11
CA LYS A 48 2.82 -6.64 -0.86
C LYS A 48 3.80 -5.62 -1.41
N VAL A 49 5.07 -5.98 -1.33
CA VAL A 49 6.18 -5.18 -1.84
C VAL A 49 6.79 -5.93 -3.00
N TRP A 50 6.99 -5.23 -4.10
CA TRP A 50 7.54 -5.74 -5.34
C TRP A 50 8.71 -4.85 -5.77
N ASN A 51 9.75 -5.41 -6.38
CA ASN A 51 10.84 -4.62 -6.93
C ASN A 51 10.37 -3.86 -8.17
N THR A 52 10.60 -2.55 -8.26
CA THR A 52 10.13 -1.75 -9.41
C THR A 52 10.84 -2.15 -10.71
N SER A 53 12.16 -2.40 -10.66
CA SER A 53 12.97 -2.72 -11.83
C SER A 53 12.69 -4.12 -12.38
N SER A 54 12.66 -5.14 -11.52
CA SER A 54 12.45 -6.53 -11.95
C SER A 54 10.98 -6.94 -11.94
N CYS A 55 10.10 -6.18 -11.30
CA CYS A 55 8.69 -6.52 -11.05
C CYS A 55 8.52 -7.89 -10.35
N GLU A 56 9.48 -8.26 -9.51
CA GLU A 56 9.44 -9.49 -8.71
C GLU A 56 8.91 -9.22 -7.31
N PHE A 57 8.24 -10.23 -6.74
CA PHE A 57 7.79 -10.19 -5.36
C PHE A 57 8.97 -10.16 -4.39
N VAL A 58 8.95 -9.22 -3.45
CA VAL A 58 10.00 -9.08 -2.44
C VAL A 58 9.51 -9.63 -1.10
N ARG A 59 8.36 -9.15 -0.60
CA ARG A 59 7.82 -9.55 0.71
C ARG A 59 6.36 -9.20 0.89
N THR A 60 5.76 -9.77 1.92
CA THR A 60 4.41 -9.43 2.39
C THR A 60 4.48 -8.84 3.80
N LEU A 61 3.86 -7.68 4.00
CA LEU A 61 3.64 -7.10 5.33
C LEU A 61 2.27 -7.55 5.83
N ASN A 62 2.28 -8.32 6.91
CA ASN A 62 1.08 -8.86 7.54
C ASN A 62 0.91 -8.22 8.92
N GLY A 63 -0.34 -7.99 9.33
CA GLY A 63 -0.64 -7.57 10.69
C GLY A 63 -1.98 -6.85 10.85
N HIS A 64 -2.50 -6.23 9.79
CA HIS A 64 -3.87 -5.72 9.80
C HIS A 64 -4.88 -6.87 10.00
N LYS A 65 -5.92 -6.62 10.79
CA LYS A 65 -6.95 -7.61 11.12
C LYS A 65 -8.05 -7.66 10.06
N ARG A 66 -8.21 -6.58 9.27
CA ARG A 66 -9.21 -6.43 8.21
C ARG A 66 -8.58 -5.79 6.95
N GLY A 67 -9.39 -5.60 5.91
CA GLY A 67 -8.93 -5.10 4.62
C GLY A 67 -8.26 -3.73 4.73
N ILE A 68 -7.26 -3.47 3.89
CA ILE A 68 -6.54 -2.20 3.88
C ILE A 68 -7.18 -1.28 2.85
N ALA A 69 -7.60 -0.09 3.27
CA ALA A 69 -8.37 0.83 2.44
C ALA A 69 -7.53 1.98 1.87
N CYS A 70 -6.45 2.36 2.55
CA CYS A 70 -5.56 3.41 2.10
C CYS A 70 -4.10 3.14 2.51
N LEU A 71 -3.18 3.70 1.73
CA LEU A 71 -1.75 3.58 1.93
C LEU A 71 -1.04 4.79 1.33
N GLN A 72 0.08 5.17 1.93
CA GLN A 72 1.11 5.98 1.29
C GLN A 72 2.48 5.37 1.57
N TYR A 73 3.34 5.38 0.58
CA TYR A 73 4.72 4.92 0.65
C TYR A 73 5.67 6.06 0.28
N ARG A 74 6.69 6.29 1.11
CA ARG A 74 7.79 7.22 0.79
C ARG A 74 9.05 6.83 1.54
N ASP A 75 10.18 6.85 0.84
CA ASP A 75 11.49 6.47 1.38
C ASP A 75 11.44 5.04 1.94
N ARG A 76 11.66 4.88 3.25
CA ARG A 76 11.62 3.58 3.94
C ARG A 76 10.28 3.31 4.63
N LEU A 77 9.37 4.27 4.64
CA LEU A 77 8.17 4.24 5.46
C LEU A 77 6.93 3.95 4.61
N VAL A 78 6.19 2.91 5.01
CA VAL A 78 4.83 2.66 4.53
C VAL A 78 3.87 3.01 5.66
N VAL A 79 2.83 3.79 5.36
CA VAL A 79 1.75 4.10 6.30
C VAL A 79 0.44 3.61 5.71
N SER A 80 -0.27 2.72 6.40
CA SER A 80 -1.51 2.11 5.92
C SER A 80 -2.67 2.29 6.90
N GLY A 81 -3.87 2.51 6.36
CA GLY A 81 -5.12 2.56 7.11
C GLY A 81 -6.08 1.44 6.70
N SER A 82 -6.76 0.84 7.68
CA SER A 82 -7.56 -0.37 7.49
C SER A 82 -8.96 -0.25 8.08
N SER A 83 -9.84 -1.16 7.64
CA SER A 83 -11.17 -1.42 8.23
C SER A 83 -11.11 -2.04 9.63
N ASP A 84 -9.92 -2.27 10.19
CA ASP A 84 -9.71 -2.60 11.60
C ASP A 84 -9.57 -1.35 12.49
N ASN A 85 -9.83 -0.17 11.92
CA ASN A 85 -9.81 1.14 12.54
C ASN A 85 -8.41 1.57 13.03
N THR A 86 -7.37 0.85 12.61
CA THR A 86 -5.99 1.18 12.95
C THR A 86 -5.22 1.74 11.77
N ILE A 87 -4.24 2.58 12.08
CA ILE A 87 -3.18 2.97 11.16
C ILE A 87 -1.91 2.21 11.57
N ARG A 88 -1.17 1.68 10.60
CA ARG A 88 0.10 1.00 10.86
C ARG A 88 1.22 1.65 10.07
N LEU A 89 2.36 1.80 10.76
CA LEU A 89 3.61 2.25 10.19
C LEU A 89 4.52 1.04 10.01
N TRP A 90 5.13 0.93 8.85
CA TRP A 90 5.98 -0.20 8.49
C TRP A 90 7.30 0.26 7.92
N ASP A 91 8.34 -0.50 8.24
CA ASP A 91 9.63 -0.41 7.58
C ASP A 91 9.61 -1.29 6.32
N VAL A 92 9.80 -0.70 5.14
CA VAL A 92 9.70 -1.45 3.87
C VAL A 92 10.86 -2.46 3.70
N GLU A 93 12.02 -2.22 4.32
CA GLU A 93 13.23 -3.03 4.14
C GLU A 93 13.22 -4.31 4.99
N CYS A 94 12.78 -4.23 6.25
CA CYS A 94 12.68 -5.41 7.10
C CYS A 94 11.25 -5.96 7.17
N GLY A 95 10.25 -5.15 6.81
CA GLY A 95 8.84 -5.50 6.89
C GLY A 95 8.25 -5.45 8.30
N ALA A 96 8.97 -4.89 9.27
CA ALA A 96 8.50 -4.77 10.64
C ALA A 96 7.41 -3.70 10.77
N CYS A 97 6.40 -3.98 11.59
CA CYS A 97 5.45 -2.97 12.04
C CYS A 97 6.13 -2.13 13.14
N LEU A 98 6.41 -0.86 12.83
CA LEU A 98 7.09 0.07 13.73
C LEU A 98 6.13 0.62 14.79
N ARG A 99 4.87 0.84 14.42
CA ARG A 99 3.84 1.40 15.29
C ARG A 99 2.45 1.05 14.79
N VAL A 100 1.53 0.87 15.73
CA VAL A 100 0.09 0.83 15.52
C VAL A 100 -0.49 2.08 16.17
N LEU A 101 -1.30 2.83 15.43
CA LEU A 101 -2.06 3.97 15.93
C LEU A 101 -3.52 3.57 16.01
N GLU A 102 -4.09 3.75 17.19
CA GLU A 102 -5.51 3.55 17.49
C GLU A 102 -6.14 4.91 17.79
N GLY A 103 -7.46 5.02 17.64
CA GLY A 103 -8.21 6.24 17.95
C GLY A 103 -9.33 6.56 16.96
N HIS A 104 -9.27 6.01 15.74
CA HIS A 104 -10.44 6.05 14.84
C HIS A 104 -11.51 5.08 15.36
N GLU A 105 -12.77 5.52 15.35
CA GLU A 105 -13.91 4.68 15.75
C GLU A 105 -14.45 3.87 14.55
N GLU A 106 -14.11 4.30 13.34
CA GLU A 106 -14.53 3.69 12.08
C GLU A 106 -13.36 3.43 11.11
N LEU A 107 -13.68 2.83 9.95
CA LEU A 107 -12.73 2.48 8.91
C LEU A 107 -11.88 3.68 8.46
N VAL A 108 -10.56 3.53 8.48
CA VAL A 108 -9.62 4.57 8.00
C VAL A 108 -9.57 4.58 6.47
N ARG A 109 -10.21 5.57 5.84
CA ARG A 109 -10.48 5.56 4.39
C ARG A 109 -9.42 6.26 3.56
N CYS A 110 -8.77 7.30 4.10
CA CYS A 110 -7.70 8.01 3.42
C CYS A 110 -6.58 8.36 4.40
N ILE A 111 -5.36 8.45 3.88
CA ILE A 111 -4.18 8.79 4.68
C ILE A 111 -3.14 9.50 3.83
N ARG A 112 -2.48 10.51 4.41
CA ARG A 112 -1.29 11.16 3.86
C ARG A 112 -0.31 11.50 4.98
N PHE A 113 0.98 11.55 4.68
CA PHE A 113 2.01 11.96 5.63
C PHE A 113 3.12 12.80 4.99
N ASP A 114 3.69 13.68 5.80
CA ASP A 114 4.88 14.47 5.48
C ASP A 114 6.00 14.13 6.48
N ARG A 115 7.04 14.97 6.59
CA ARG A 115 8.14 14.73 7.54
C ARG A 115 7.76 14.91 9.01
N LYS A 116 6.62 15.54 9.31
CA LYS A 116 6.22 15.95 10.67
C LYS A 116 4.91 15.32 11.12
N ARG A 117 4.00 14.97 10.20
CA ARG A 117 2.61 14.65 10.51
C ARG A 117 2.07 13.55 9.62
N ILE A 118 1.12 12.81 10.18
CA ILE A 118 0.21 11.90 9.48
C ILE A 118 -1.19 12.51 9.60
N VAL A 119 -1.90 12.60 8.48
CA VAL A 119 -3.29 13.07 8.41
C VAL A 119 -4.12 11.94 7.82
N SER A 120 -5.20 11.58 8.51
CA SER A 120 -6.07 10.45 8.15
C SER A 120 -7.53 10.82 8.32
N GLY A 121 -8.38 10.36 7.41
CA GLY A 121 -9.84 10.48 7.51
C GLY A 121 -10.48 9.10 7.64
N ALA A 122 -11.49 8.99 8.50
CA ALA A 122 -12.27 7.78 8.71
C ALA A 122 -13.70 7.95 8.17
N TYR A 123 -14.54 6.94 8.35
CA TYR A 123 -15.92 6.93 7.83
C TYR A 123 -16.90 7.79 8.64
N ASP A 124 -16.52 8.17 9.85
CA ASP A 124 -17.30 8.94 10.82
C ASP A 124 -17.21 10.47 10.67
N GLY A 125 -16.33 11.00 9.82
CA GLY A 125 -16.24 12.42 9.45
C GLY A 125 -14.86 13.01 9.61
#